data_AF-A0A6P0VF72-F1
#
_entry.id   AF-A0A6P0VF72-F1
#
_cell.length_a   1.000
_cell.length_b   1.000
_cell.length_c   1.000
_cell.angle_alpha   90.00
_cell.angle_beta   90.00
_cell.angle_gamma   90.00
#
_symmetry.space_group_name_H-M   'P 1'
#
loop_
_entity.id
_entity.type
_entity.pdbx_description
1 polymer ?
#
loop_
_entity_poly.entity_id
_entity_poly.type
_entity_poly.pdbx_seq_one_letter_code
_entity_poly.pdbx_strand_id
1 'polypeptide(L)' 'MQSPTQTYHLDRITAQAFLEKLPEHIRQALLARAAEIDYPIEAVLESAIASSLDPDALSFVDCLPSSSLEMRF' A
#
# COMPACT_ATOMS: atom_id res chain seq x y z
N MET A 1 22.64 -19.33 6.43
CA MET A 1 22.79 -19.19 4.97
C MET A 1 21.44 -18.77 4.43
N GLN A 2 21.27 -17.51 4.04
CA GLN A 2 20.02 -17.05 3.41
C GLN A 2 19.99 -17.60 1.98
N SER A 3 18.98 -18.42 1.69
CA SER A 3 18.64 -18.88 0.34
C SER A 3 18.41 -17.67 -0.56
N PRO A 4 18.78 -17.71 -1.87
CA PRO A 4 18.45 -16.60 -2.77
C PRO A 4 16.94 -16.40 -2.75
N THR A 5 16.51 -15.30 -2.14
CA THR A 5 15.08 -14.97 -2.06
C THR A 5 14.68 -14.58 -3.46
N GLN A 6 13.96 -15.47 -4.14
CA GLN A 6 13.46 -15.21 -5.47
C GLN A 6 12.43 -14.07 -5.34
N THR A 7 12.85 -12.86 -5.68
CA THR A 7 12.00 -11.66 -5.64
C THR A 7 11.08 -11.69 -6.85
N TYR A 8 9.86 -12.15 -6.64
CA TYR A 8 8.81 -12.09 -7.64
C TYR A 8 8.18 -10.71 -7.61
N HIS A 9 8.34 -9.97 -8.72
CA HIS A 9 7.72 -8.67 -8.87
C HIS A 9 6.33 -8.77 -9.50
N LEU A 10 5.43 -7.89 -9.10
CA LEU A 10 4.13 -7.72 -9.74
C LEU A 10 4.34 -7.24 -11.18
N ASP A 11 3.89 -8.04 -12.15
CA ASP A 11 3.97 -7.64 -13.55
C ASP A 11 2.90 -6.60 -13.90
N ARG A 12 3.15 -5.86 -14.98
CA ARG A 12 2.29 -4.77 -15.44
C ARG A 12 0.85 -5.20 -15.74
N ILE A 13 0.65 -6.38 -16.33
CA ILE A 13 -0.68 -6.84 -16.73
C ILE A 13 -1.49 -7.14 -15.48
N THR A 14 -0.88 -7.84 -14.52
CA THR A 14 -1.52 -8.16 -13.24
C THR A 14 -1.80 -6.88 -12.43
N ALA A 15 -0.86 -5.93 -12.39
CA ALA A 15 -1.05 -4.64 -11.73
C ALA A 15 -2.24 -3.86 -12.31
N GLN A 16 -2.37 -3.81 -13.63
CA GLN A 16 -3.49 -3.15 -14.29
C GLN A 16 -4.82 -3.84 -13.95
N ALA A 17 -4.88 -5.17 -14.06
CA ALA A 17 -6.07 -5.94 -13.71
C ALA A 17 -6.50 -5.73 -12.25
N PHE A 18 -5.54 -5.61 -11.33
CA PHE A 18 -5.81 -5.28 -9.93
C PHE A 18 -6.43 -3.89 -9.78
N LEU A 19 -5.84 -2.86 -10.39
CA LEU A 19 -6.34 -1.48 -10.35
C LEU A 19 -7.76 -1.34 -10.93
N GLU A 20 -8.09 -2.10 -11.96
CA GLU A 20 -9.42 -2.09 -12.58
C GLU A 20 -10.53 -2.58 -11.64
N LYS A 21 -10.19 -3.39 -10.63
CA LYS A 21 -11.15 -3.87 -9.62
C LYS A 21 -11.31 -2.93 -8.44
N LEU A 22 -10.44 -1.92 -8.31
CA LEU A 22 -10.54 -0.93 -7.25
C LEU A 22 -11.57 0.17 -7.59
N PRO A 23 -12.23 0.76 -6.58
CA PRO A 23 -12.99 1.98 -6.77
C PRO A 23 -12.14 3.08 -7.40
N GLU A 24 -12.75 3.92 -8.24
CA GLU A 24 -12.06 5.01 -8.97
C GLU A 24 -11.14 5.84 -8.07
N HIS A 25 -11.65 6.28 -6.91
CA HIS A 25 -10.91 7.17 -6.02
C HIS A 25 -9.62 6.53 -5.47
N ILE A 26 -9.63 5.23 -5.18
CA ILE A 26 -8.44 4.50 -4.72
C ILE A 26 -7.44 4.35 -5.86
N ARG A 27 -7.91 4.00 -7.06
CA ARG A 27 -7.05 3.88 -8.24
C ARG A 27 -6.35 5.21 -8.54
N GLN A 28 -7.10 6.32 -8.53
CA GLN A 28 -6.53 7.65 -8.75
C GLN A 28 -5.51 8.01 -7.68
N ALA A 29 -5.76 7.70 -6.40
CA ALA A 29 -4.81 7.94 -5.33
C ALA A 29 -3.48 7.17 -5.53
N LEU A 30 -3.55 5.90 -5.92
CA LEU A 30 -2.37 5.08 -6.21
C LEU A 30 -1.58 5.61 -7.41
N LEU A 31 -2.27 5.99 -8.49
CA LEU A 31 -1.64 6.59 -9.68
C LEU A 31 -1.01 7.94 -9.37
N ALA A 32 -1.69 8.79 -8.60
CA ALA A 32 -1.16 10.08 -8.16
C ALA A 32 0.09 9.88 -7.30
N ARG A 33 0.08 8.92 -6.37
CA ARG A 33 1.26 8.59 -5.57
C ARG A 33 2.43 8.09 -6.43
N ALA A 34 2.16 7.24 -7.41
CA ALA A 34 3.18 6.76 -8.35
C ALA A 34 3.82 7.92 -9.13
N ALA A 35 3.01 8.87 -9.60
CA ALA A 35 3.51 10.07 -10.26
C ALA A 35 4.29 10.99 -9.31
N GLU A 36 3.84 11.15 -8.07
CA GLU A 36 4.48 12.01 -7.06
C GLU A 36 5.89 11.54 -6.71
N ILE A 37 6.10 10.23 -6.58
CA ILE A 37 7.39 9.65 -6.21
C ILE A 37 8.22 9.17 -7.41
N ASP A 38 7.72 9.35 -8.63
CA ASP A 38 8.32 8.92 -9.90
C ASP A 38 8.60 7.40 -9.97
N TYR A 39 7.66 6.59 -9.49
CA TYR A 39 7.79 5.12 -9.47
C TYR A 39 6.78 4.45 -10.40
N PRO A 40 7.11 3.26 -10.94
CA PRO A 40 6.13 2.45 -11.65
C PRO A 40 4.98 2.05 -10.71
N ILE A 41 3.77 1.97 -11.27
CA ILE A 41 2.56 1.67 -10.48
C ILE A 41 2.63 0.30 -9.82
N GLU A 42 3.31 -0.65 -10.47
CA GLU A 42 3.63 -1.97 -9.96
C GLU A 42 4.37 -1.87 -8.62
N ALA A 43 5.44 -1.08 -8.54
CA ALA A 43 6.22 -0.93 -7.31
C ALA A 43 5.45 -0.24 -6.19
N VAL A 44 4.55 0.70 -6.52
CA VAL A 44 3.67 1.35 -5.54
C VAL A 44 2.65 0.35 -4.96
N LEU A 45 2.04 -0.47 -5.82
CA LEU A 45 1.13 -1.53 -5.41
C LEU A 45 1.85 -2.57 -4.55
N GLU A 46 3.04 -3.00 -4.96
CA GLU A 46 3.86 -3.93 -4.19
C GLU A 46 4.19 -3.37 -2.81
N SER A 47 4.59 -2.10 -2.73
CA SER A 47 4.94 -1.46 -1.46
C SER A 47 3.74 -1.36 -0.53
N ALA A 48 2.56 -1.01 -1.05
CA ALA A 48 1.33 -0.94 -0.28
C ALA A 48 0.90 -2.32 0.27
N ILE A 49 1.02 -3.37 -0.55
CA ILE A 49 0.68 -4.74 -0.16
C ILE A 49 1.73 -5.30 0.80
N ALA A 50 3.02 -5.10 0.52
CA ALA A 50 4.12 -5.57 1.37
C ALA A 50 4.02 -4.98 2.78
N SER A 51 3.74 -3.68 2.90
CA SER A 51 3.48 -3.04 4.19
C SER A 51 2.26 -3.61 4.90
N SER A 52 1.29 -4.19 4.20
CA SER A 52 0.12 -4.81 4.83
C SER A 52 0.38 -6.26 5.26
N LEU A 53 1.34 -6.93 4.62
CA LEU A 53 1.73 -8.32 4.90
C LEU A 53 2.85 -8.44 5.94
N ASP A 54 3.58 -7.34 6.18
CA ASP A 54 4.58 -7.26 7.24
C ASP A 54 3.89 -7.30 8.62
N PRO A 55 4.15 -8.33 9.45
CA PRO A 55 3.53 -8.44 10.77
C PRO A 55 3.94 -7.33 11.74
N ASP A 56 5.05 -6.64 11.46
CA ASP A 56 5.55 -5.53 12.27
C ASP A 56 5.06 -4.16 11.74
N ALA A 57 4.28 -4.14 10.65
CA ALA A 57 3.72 -2.90 10.14
C ALA A 57 2.62 -2.33 11.04
N LEU A 58 2.64 -1.01 11.21
CA LEU A 58 1.62 -0.28 11.95
C LEU A 58 0.27 -0.45 11.27
N SER A 59 -0.65 -1.10 11.96
CA SER A 59 -2.03 -1.23 11.51
C SER A 59 -2.90 -0.12 12.09
N PHE A 60 -4.12 -0.02 11.59
CA PHE A 60 -5.11 0.94 12.11
C PHE A 60 -5.39 0.74 13.61
N VAL A 61 -5.26 -0.49 14.14
CA VAL A 61 -5.46 -0.75 15.58
C VAL A 61 -4.28 -0.31 16.43
N ASP A 62 -3.07 -0.28 15.87
CA ASP A 62 -1.87 0.23 16.56
C ASP A 62 -1.87 1.77 16.63
N CYS A 63 -2.57 2.41 15.70
CA CYS A 63 -2.73 3.86 15.64
C CYS A 63 -3.66 4.45 16.71
N LEU A 64 -4.03 3.72 17.78
CA LEU A 64 -4.92 4.16 18.88
C LEU A 64 -5.00 5.70 18.97
N PRO A 65 -6.01 6.35 18.38
CA PRO A 65 -6.13 7.80 18.42
C PRO A 65 -6.70 8.21 19.78
N SER A 66 -6.00 7.84 20.85
CA SER A 66 -6.41 8.07 22.23
C SER A 66 -5.54 9.16 22.85
N SER A 67 -5.76 10.42 22.43
CA SER A 67 -5.75 11.61 23.31
C SER A 67 -5.70 12.94 22.53
N SER A 68 -6.77 13.33 21.82
CA SER A 68 -6.97 14.75 21.44
C SER A 68 -8.45 15.17 21.33
N LEU A 69 -9.37 14.45 21.98
CA LEU A 69 -10.68 14.99 22.32
C LEU A 69 -10.93 14.84 23.83
N GLU A 70 -10.45 15.83 24.60
CA GLU A 70 -11.36 16.41 25.61
C GLU A 70 -12.44 17.15 24.81
N MET A 71 -13.47 16.43 24.38
CA MET A 71 -14.70 17.07 23.91
C MET A 71 -15.78 16.62 24.89
N ARG A 72 -15.96 17.48 25.89
CA ARG A 72 -17.08 17.44 26.83
C ARG A 72 -18.38 17.52 26.03
N PHE A 73 -19.29 16.58 26.31
CA PHE A 73 -20.69 16.67 25.95
C PHE A 73 -21.39 17.77 26.75
#